data_AF-H6NQJ1-F1
#
_entry.id   AF-H6NQJ1-F1
#
_cell.length_a   1.000
_cell.length_b   1.000
_cell.length_c   1.000
_cell.angle_alpha   90.00
_cell.angle_beta   90.00
_cell.angle_gamma   90.00
#
_symmetry.space_group_name_H-M   'P 1'
#
loop_
_entity.id
_entity.type
_entity.pdbx_description
1 polymer ?
#
loop_
_entity_poly.entity_id
_entity_poly.type
_entity_poly.pdbx_seq_one_letter_code
_entity_poly.pdbx_strand_id
1 'polypeptide(L)'
;MTKPPASPRSALALPLFGAAALLLSGLYTAYSLYPRPAALTKAETAAPGVSLLQELPTETWEGRAGGDEALPDPDLPRPEPPGPELQGPGLPGLQPSPPVLPSVPEDQPASPAGMKRAALTFDDGPDSRYTPLILDILKAHNVKATFFVVGRQAEKHPEVLRRIAEEGHLIGNHSWDHANLSKLSEAQILADIAAGDEAIRKITGTAPGPFRAPYGAVSPAVRRALETLGRPLVGWTVDTRDWAGTPAEEIRDCVTRGLQPGGIVLMHSFGGRSGSLGNTVEALPSMIEALQGDGYTLVTADEL
;
A
#
# COMPACT_ATOMS: atom_id res chain seq x y z
N MET A 1 10.89 -57.91 56.70
CA MET A 1 9.54 -58.51 56.89
C MET A 1 9.30 -59.51 55.77
N THR A 2 8.75 -60.65 56.13
CA THR A 2 8.84 -61.96 55.47
C THR A 2 7.81 -62.22 54.36
N LYS A 3 8.22 -63.07 53.42
CA LYS A 3 7.52 -63.90 52.38
C LYS A 3 5.96 -64.02 52.41
N PRO A 4 5.32 -64.28 51.24
CA PRO A 4 3.88 -64.49 51.08
C PRO A 4 3.47 -65.95 51.37
N PRO A 5 2.17 -66.29 51.35
CA PRO A 5 1.71 -67.28 50.36
C PRO A 5 0.24 -67.23 49.89
N ALA A 6 0.06 -67.80 48.69
CA ALA A 6 -0.99 -68.73 48.21
C ALA A 6 -2.47 -68.33 48.08
N SER A 7 -2.99 -68.49 46.86
CA SER A 7 -4.40 -68.74 46.48
C SER A 7 -4.81 -70.19 46.83
N PRO A 8 -6.11 -70.59 46.89
CA PRO A 8 -6.90 -70.84 45.65
C PRO A 8 -8.47 -70.82 45.74
N ARG A 9 -9.11 -70.85 44.55
CA ARG A 9 -10.45 -71.43 44.19
C ARG A 9 -11.72 -70.78 44.79
N SER A 10 -12.92 -70.79 44.22
CA SER A 10 -13.56 -71.02 42.90
C SER A 10 -15.08 -70.94 43.18
N ALA A 11 -15.88 -70.21 42.39
CA ALA A 11 -17.31 -70.46 42.12
C ALA A 11 -17.85 -69.31 41.23
N LEU A 12 -18.05 -69.52 39.93
CA LEU A 12 -19.35 -69.87 39.31
C LEU A 12 -20.49 -68.88 39.61
N ALA A 13 -20.86 -68.07 38.60
CA ALA A 13 -22.17 -68.14 37.92
C ALA A 13 -22.39 -66.91 36.99
N LEU A 14 -22.39 -67.15 35.68
CA LEU A 14 -23.21 -66.44 34.68
C LEU A 14 -24.49 -67.27 34.47
N PRO A 15 -25.50 -66.85 33.67
CA PRO A 15 -25.89 -65.51 33.20
C PRO A 15 -27.40 -65.24 33.45
N LEU A 16 -27.91 -64.04 33.18
CA LEU A 16 -29.29 -63.93 32.68
C LEU A 16 -29.50 -62.69 31.80
N PHE A 17 -30.00 -62.99 30.61
CA PHE A 17 -30.47 -62.10 29.57
C PHE A 17 -31.70 -61.31 30.01
N GLY A 18 -31.76 -60.04 29.61
CA GLY A 18 -32.96 -59.21 29.67
C GLY A 18 -33.00 -58.26 28.48
N ALA A 19 -33.99 -58.46 27.61
CA ALA A 19 -34.24 -57.73 26.36
C ALA A 19 -35.26 -56.60 26.56
N ALA A 20 -35.19 -55.55 25.72
CA ALA A 20 -36.26 -54.67 25.19
C ALA A 20 -35.63 -53.31 24.79
N ALA A 21 -35.53 -52.86 23.53
CA ALA A 21 -36.51 -52.60 22.47
C ALA A 21 -37.28 -51.25 22.59
N LEU A 22 -37.28 -50.50 21.46
CA LEU A 22 -38.22 -49.45 20.98
C LEU A 22 -37.85 -47.98 21.28
N LEU A 23 -37.51 -47.16 20.24
CA LEU A 23 -38.35 -46.32 19.33
C LEU A 23 -38.27 -44.82 19.74
N LEU A 24 -37.63 -43.96 18.94
CA LEU A 24 -38.19 -43.02 17.93
C LEU A 24 -38.52 -41.61 18.46
N SER A 25 -37.96 -40.63 17.73
CA SER A 25 -38.60 -39.39 17.25
C SER A 25 -38.84 -38.19 18.19
N GLY A 26 -38.60 -36.99 17.64
CA GLY A 26 -39.12 -35.71 18.13
C GLY A 26 -38.04 -34.63 18.25
N LEU A 27 -37.64 -33.99 17.14
CA LEU A 27 -38.06 -32.63 16.75
C LEU A 27 -37.75 -31.52 17.78
N TYR A 28 -36.88 -30.56 17.40
CA TYR A 28 -37.31 -29.16 17.29
C TYR A 28 -36.49 -28.39 16.23
N THR A 29 -37.21 -28.08 15.17
CA THR A 29 -37.00 -27.16 14.03
C THR A 29 -36.67 -25.73 14.51
N ALA A 30 -35.55 -25.14 14.09
CA ALA A 30 -35.34 -24.17 12.99
C ALA A 30 -36.08 -22.82 13.09
N TYR A 31 -35.31 -21.72 12.93
CA TYR A 31 -35.68 -20.62 12.04
C TYR A 31 -34.42 -20.03 11.38
N SER A 32 -34.33 -20.31 10.08
CA SER A 32 -33.48 -19.68 9.07
C SER A 32 -34.20 -18.43 8.56
N LEU A 33 -33.49 -17.36 8.22
CA LEU A 33 -33.86 -16.47 7.12
C LEU A 33 -32.62 -15.68 6.65
N TYR A 34 -31.90 -16.18 5.65
CA TYR A 34 -31.42 -15.35 4.52
C TYR A 34 -31.19 -16.27 3.30
N PRO A 35 -31.75 -15.93 2.12
CA PRO A 35 -31.75 -16.82 0.96
C PRO A 35 -30.40 -16.85 0.24
N ARG A 36 -30.00 -18.06 -0.17
CA ARG A 36 -29.02 -18.29 -1.25
C ARG A 36 -29.69 -18.03 -2.61
N PRO A 37 -29.07 -17.29 -3.54
CA PRO A 37 -29.46 -17.36 -4.94
C PRO A 37 -28.77 -18.55 -5.64
N ALA A 38 -29.54 -19.13 -6.55
CA ALA A 38 -29.27 -20.35 -7.28
C ALA A 38 -28.21 -20.20 -8.38
N ALA A 39 -27.61 -21.34 -8.73
CA ALA A 39 -26.79 -21.50 -9.92
C ALA A 39 -27.63 -21.29 -11.20
N LEU A 40 -27.08 -20.55 -12.16
CA LEU A 40 -27.57 -20.49 -13.54
C LEU A 40 -26.45 -20.91 -14.49
N THR A 41 -26.83 -21.81 -15.38
CA THR A 41 -26.07 -22.46 -16.45
C THR A 41 -25.70 -21.51 -17.59
N LYS A 42 -24.60 -21.86 -18.28
CA LYS A 42 -24.04 -21.32 -19.53
C LYS A 42 -24.98 -20.49 -20.41
N ALA A 43 -24.51 -19.29 -20.77
CA ALA A 43 -24.69 -18.71 -22.10
C ALA A 43 -23.41 -17.95 -22.50
N GLU A 44 -22.96 -18.27 -23.70
CA GLU A 44 -21.82 -17.74 -24.43
C GLU A 44 -22.29 -16.51 -25.23
N THR A 45 -21.70 -15.34 -24.98
CA THR A 45 -21.57 -14.24 -25.95
C THR A 45 -20.46 -13.30 -25.47
N ALA A 46 -19.40 -13.19 -26.26
CA ALA A 46 -18.41 -12.12 -26.16
C ALA A 46 -19.06 -10.76 -26.47
N ALA A 47 -18.67 -9.72 -25.72
CA ALA A 47 -18.98 -8.33 -26.02
C ALA A 47 -17.83 -7.42 -25.52
N PRO A 48 -17.66 -6.23 -26.12
CA PRO A 48 -16.36 -5.72 -26.56
C PRO A 48 -15.67 -4.77 -25.56
N GLY A 49 -14.42 -4.44 -25.91
CA GLY A 49 -13.48 -3.63 -25.14
C GLY A 49 -14.05 -2.35 -24.55
N VAL A 50 -13.69 -2.12 -23.29
CA VAL A 50 -13.99 -0.91 -22.55
C VAL A 50 -12.89 0.11 -22.87
N SER A 51 -13.16 0.97 -23.84
CA SER A 51 -12.42 2.23 -24.03
C SER A 51 -12.92 3.21 -22.98
N LEU A 52 -12.09 3.51 -21.98
CA LEU A 52 -12.42 4.40 -20.87
C LEU A 52 -11.38 5.51 -20.76
N LEU A 53 -11.33 6.36 -21.78
CA LEU A 53 -10.76 7.71 -21.68
C LEU A 53 -11.91 8.69 -21.86
N GLN A 54 -12.55 9.04 -20.75
CA GLN A 54 -13.39 10.21 -20.66
C GLN A 54 -12.59 11.28 -19.91
N GLU A 55 -12.44 12.45 -20.54
CA GLU A 55 -11.64 13.56 -20.02
C GLU A 55 -12.22 14.05 -18.69
N LEU A 56 -11.43 13.97 -17.63
CA LEU A 56 -11.76 14.43 -16.29
C LEU A 56 -10.68 15.43 -15.81
N PRO A 57 -11.07 16.43 -15.00
CA PRO A 57 -10.26 17.62 -14.74
C PRO A 57 -8.90 17.30 -14.10
N THR A 58 -7.89 18.07 -14.50
CA THR A 58 -6.52 18.00 -14.01
C THR A 58 -6.38 18.85 -12.75
N GLU A 59 -6.27 18.21 -11.59
CA GLU A 59 -5.82 18.86 -10.36
C GLU A 59 -4.29 18.96 -10.41
N THR A 60 -3.75 20.15 -10.67
CA THR A 60 -2.30 20.41 -10.67
C THR A 60 -1.87 21.10 -9.38
N TRP A 61 -0.71 20.69 -8.86
CA TRP A 61 -0.04 21.25 -7.70
C TRP A 61 0.31 22.75 -7.87
N GLU A 62 -0.26 23.62 -7.03
CA GLU A 62 0.26 24.96 -6.75
C GLU A 62 0.78 25.00 -5.31
N GLY A 63 2.09 24.92 -5.14
CA GLY A 63 2.74 25.20 -3.86
C GLY A 63 2.70 26.70 -3.58
N ARG A 64 2.04 27.13 -2.50
CA ARG A 64 2.19 28.48 -1.95
C ARG A 64 2.46 28.44 -0.45
N ALA A 65 3.50 29.17 -0.05
CA ALA A 65 3.87 29.46 1.32
C ALA A 65 2.73 30.19 2.05
N GLY A 66 2.52 29.85 3.32
CA GLY A 66 1.36 30.29 4.10
C GLY A 66 1.40 31.74 4.60
N GLY A 67 0.33 32.10 5.32
CA GLY A 67 0.28 33.25 6.23
C GLY A 67 -1.00 34.09 6.12
N ASP A 68 -1.80 34.00 7.18
CA ASP A 68 -2.93 34.81 7.66
C ASP A 68 -3.46 36.03 6.87
N GLU A 69 -4.80 36.09 6.87
CA GLU A 69 -5.70 37.15 6.46
C GLU A 69 -5.39 38.51 7.12
N ALA A 70 -4.92 39.46 6.31
CA ALA A 70 -5.17 40.88 6.50
C ALA A 70 -5.55 41.48 5.14
N LEU A 71 -6.77 42.00 5.02
CA LEU A 71 -7.28 42.64 3.80
C LEU A 71 -6.35 43.81 3.39
N PRO A 72 -5.85 43.87 2.13
CA PRO A 72 -4.99 44.97 1.71
C PRO A 72 -5.79 46.20 1.25
N ASP A 73 -5.28 47.35 1.68
CA ASP A 73 -5.55 48.74 1.32
C ASP A 73 -5.57 48.96 -0.23
N PRO A 74 -6.59 49.63 -0.81
CA PRO A 74 -6.75 49.78 -2.26
C PRO A 74 -5.72 50.68 -2.96
N ASP A 75 -4.83 51.39 -2.23
CA ASP A 75 -3.97 52.44 -2.82
C ASP A 75 -2.46 52.11 -2.90
N LEU A 76 -2.04 50.84 -2.83
CA LEU A 76 -0.65 50.45 -3.15
C LEU A 76 -0.46 50.07 -4.64
N PRO A 77 0.61 50.54 -5.32
CA PRO A 77 0.87 50.20 -6.71
C PRO A 77 1.16 48.70 -6.86
N ARG A 78 0.51 48.07 -7.84
CA ARG A 78 0.71 46.65 -8.18
C ARG A 78 2.11 46.44 -8.78
N PRO A 79 2.84 45.36 -8.43
CA PRO A 79 4.06 45.00 -9.13
C PRO A 79 3.73 44.57 -10.57
N GLU A 80 4.44 45.13 -11.55
CA GLU A 80 4.32 44.74 -12.95
C GLU A 80 4.80 43.29 -13.19
N PRO A 81 4.20 42.56 -14.15
CA PRO A 81 4.68 41.23 -14.52
C PRO A 81 6.08 41.30 -15.13
N PRO A 82 6.96 40.31 -14.88
CA PRO A 82 8.27 40.28 -15.50
C PRO A 82 8.12 40.15 -17.03
N GLY A 83 8.84 41.01 -17.76
CA GLY A 83 8.88 41.02 -19.23
C GLY A 83 9.55 39.78 -19.82
N PRO A 84 9.48 39.59 -21.17
CA PRO A 84 9.97 38.39 -21.82
C PRO A 84 11.49 38.31 -21.75
N GLU A 85 11.99 37.26 -21.11
CA GLU A 85 13.41 36.97 -21.00
C GLU A 85 13.94 36.42 -22.34
N LEU A 86 14.99 37.04 -22.86
CA LEU A 86 15.64 36.72 -24.13
C LEU A 86 16.34 35.36 -24.07
N GLN A 87 16.06 34.49 -25.03
CA GLN A 87 16.72 33.20 -25.21
C GLN A 87 18.20 33.39 -25.58
N GLY A 88 19.10 33.02 -24.66
CA GLY A 88 20.52 32.80 -24.97
C GLY A 88 20.76 31.44 -25.64
N PRO A 89 21.86 31.26 -26.38
CA PRO A 89 22.14 30.02 -27.12
C PRO A 89 22.39 28.85 -26.16
N GLY A 90 21.77 27.70 -26.47
CA GLY A 90 21.78 26.49 -25.66
C GLY A 90 23.17 25.88 -25.46
N LEU A 91 23.49 25.57 -24.20
CA LEU A 91 24.60 24.70 -23.83
C LEU A 91 24.14 23.23 -23.89
N PRO A 92 24.92 22.32 -24.50
CA PRO A 92 24.53 20.93 -24.64
C PRO A 92 24.59 20.17 -23.31
N GLY A 93 23.46 19.57 -22.94
CA GLY A 93 23.34 18.28 -22.26
C GLY A 93 24.19 18.02 -21.02
N LEU A 94 23.82 18.59 -19.88
CA LEU A 94 24.10 17.99 -18.57
C LEU A 94 22.80 17.36 -18.05
N GLN A 95 22.60 16.08 -18.36
CA GLN A 95 21.63 15.27 -17.62
C GLN A 95 22.18 15.13 -16.19
N PRO A 96 21.41 15.43 -15.13
CA PRO A 96 21.83 15.07 -13.79
C PRO A 96 21.94 13.54 -13.74
N SER A 97 23.12 13.03 -13.41
CA SER A 97 23.32 11.61 -13.15
C SER A 97 22.35 11.15 -12.05
N PRO A 98 21.83 9.92 -12.10
CA PRO A 98 21.03 9.39 -11.00
C PRO A 98 21.85 9.50 -9.70
N PRO A 99 21.21 9.87 -8.57
CA PRO A 99 21.91 9.85 -7.30
C PRO A 99 22.44 8.43 -7.09
N VAL A 100 23.75 8.32 -6.86
CA VAL A 100 24.35 7.08 -6.37
C VAL A 100 23.80 6.89 -4.96
N LEU A 101 22.75 6.08 -4.83
CA LEU A 101 22.24 5.67 -3.54
C LEU A 101 23.36 4.91 -2.82
N PRO A 102 23.60 5.19 -1.52
CA PRO A 102 24.43 4.28 -0.74
C PRO A 102 23.82 2.89 -0.84
N SER A 103 24.65 1.90 -1.16
CA SER A 103 24.28 0.49 -1.17
C SER A 103 23.49 0.18 0.10
N VAL A 104 22.27 -0.34 -0.07
CA VAL A 104 21.52 -0.94 1.02
C VAL A 104 22.44 -1.97 1.68
N PRO A 105 22.60 -1.96 3.01
CA PRO A 105 23.38 -3.00 3.68
C PRO A 105 22.87 -4.35 3.22
N GLU A 106 23.79 -5.19 2.73
CA GLU A 106 23.56 -6.51 2.10
C GLU A 106 23.00 -7.56 3.09
N ASP A 107 22.44 -7.10 4.21
CA ASP A 107 22.09 -7.87 5.41
C ASP A 107 20.59 -7.79 5.73
N GLN A 108 19.75 -7.51 4.72
CA GLN A 108 18.33 -7.84 4.84
C GLN A 108 18.19 -9.37 4.82
N PRO A 109 17.58 -10.00 5.85
CA PRO A 109 17.45 -11.45 5.89
C PRO A 109 16.65 -11.92 4.68
N ALA A 110 17.25 -12.80 3.88
CA ALA A 110 16.57 -13.46 2.78
C ALA A 110 15.26 -14.10 3.31
N SER A 111 14.16 -13.87 2.60
CA SER A 111 12.88 -14.53 2.91
C SER A 111 13.10 -16.05 3.02
N PRO A 112 12.37 -16.75 3.92
CA PRO A 112 12.56 -18.18 4.17
C PRO A 112 12.68 -18.97 2.85
N ALA A 113 13.75 -19.76 2.74
CA ALA A 113 14.14 -20.43 1.51
C ALA A 113 12.94 -21.10 0.81
N GLY A 114 12.53 -20.55 -0.34
CA GLY A 114 11.52 -21.13 -1.23
C GLY A 114 10.28 -20.27 -1.53
N MET A 115 9.99 -19.21 -0.76
CA MET A 115 8.84 -18.33 -1.05
C MET A 115 9.32 -17.04 -1.72
N LYS A 116 9.01 -16.85 -3.01
CA LYS A 116 9.21 -15.57 -3.68
C LYS A 116 8.18 -14.59 -3.13
N ARG A 117 8.58 -13.66 -2.26
CA ARG A 117 7.72 -12.58 -1.78
C ARG A 117 8.16 -11.25 -2.38
N ALA A 118 7.21 -10.35 -2.59
CA ALA A 118 7.50 -8.97 -2.98
C ALA A 118 6.39 -8.05 -2.49
N ALA A 119 6.70 -6.77 -2.32
CA ALA A 119 5.74 -5.75 -1.94
C ALA A 119 5.47 -4.77 -3.07
N LEU A 120 4.19 -4.55 -3.36
CA LEU A 120 3.75 -3.41 -4.18
C LEU A 120 3.53 -2.23 -3.25
N THR A 121 4.11 -1.08 -3.60
CA THR A 121 4.00 0.14 -2.79
C THR A 121 3.57 1.33 -3.62
N PHE A 122 2.74 2.20 -3.03
CA PHE A 122 2.17 3.37 -3.69
C PHE A 122 2.39 4.61 -2.82
N ASP A 123 3.03 5.61 -3.39
CA ASP A 123 3.34 6.87 -2.71
C ASP A 123 2.30 7.97 -3.06
N ASP A 124 2.43 9.11 -2.38
CA ASP A 124 1.79 10.41 -2.59
C ASP A 124 0.28 10.53 -2.32
N GLY A 125 -0.44 9.42 -2.34
CA GLY A 125 -1.89 9.39 -2.10
C GLY A 125 -2.30 9.66 -0.65
N PRO A 126 -3.59 9.53 -0.34
CA PRO A 126 -4.68 9.16 -1.25
C PRO A 126 -5.18 10.31 -2.13
N ASP A 127 -5.98 9.99 -3.14
CA ASP A 127 -6.76 10.93 -3.94
C ASP A 127 -8.14 10.35 -4.26
N SER A 128 -9.00 11.13 -4.93
CA SER A 128 -10.33 10.67 -5.36
C SER A 128 -10.35 9.99 -6.73
N ARG A 129 -9.24 9.99 -7.49
CA ARG A 129 -9.21 9.53 -8.88
C ARG A 129 -8.47 8.21 -9.05
N TYR A 130 -7.19 8.14 -8.69
CA TYR A 130 -6.34 6.98 -8.99
C TYR A 130 -6.31 5.95 -7.86
N THR A 131 -6.25 6.41 -6.62
CA THR A 131 -6.22 5.56 -5.42
C THR A 131 -7.41 4.59 -5.37
N PRO A 132 -8.67 5.02 -5.62
CA PRO A 132 -9.81 4.10 -5.60
C PRO A 132 -9.73 3.02 -6.70
N LEU A 133 -9.23 3.39 -7.89
CA LEU A 133 -9.05 2.45 -9.01
C LEU A 133 -7.97 1.41 -8.71
N ILE A 134 -6.86 1.84 -8.11
CA ILE A 134 -5.80 0.95 -7.64
C ILE A 134 -6.35 -0.02 -6.60
N LEU A 135 -7.12 0.45 -5.62
CA LEU A 135 -7.76 -0.41 -4.61
C LEU A 135 -8.70 -1.44 -5.24
N ASP A 136 -9.51 -1.05 -6.23
CA ASP A 136 -10.39 -1.98 -6.96
C ASP A 136 -9.60 -3.10 -7.66
N ILE A 137 -8.48 -2.75 -8.30
CA ILE A 137 -7.58 -3.73 -8.95
C ILE A 137 -6.97 -4.66 -7.89
N LEU A 138 -6.37 -4.10 -6.82
CA LEU A 138 -5.75 -4.91 -5.77
C LEU A 138 -6.76 -5.90 -5.15
N LYS A 139 -8.00 -5.45 -4.92
CA LYS A 139 -9.10 -6.29 -4.44
C LYS A 139 -9.48 -7.39 -5.44
N ALA A 140 -9.58 -7.07 -6.72
CA ALA A 140 -9.91 -8.04 -7.77
C ALA A 140 -8.85 -9.16 -7.89
N HIS A 141 -7.59 -8.85 -7.62
CA HIS A 141 -6.48 -9.82 -7.64
C HIS A 141 -6.16 -10.43 -6.26
N ASN A 142 -6.93 -10.09 -5.22
CA ASN A 142 -6.70 -10.51 -3.83
C ASN A 142 -5.27 -10.22 -3.33
N VAL A 143 -4.77 -9.01 -3.61
CA VAL A 143 -3.44 -8.54 -3.23
C VAL A 143 -3.53 -7.48 -2.14
N LYS A 144 -2.64 -7.55 -1.14
CA LYS A 144 -2.38 -6.45 -0.21
C LYS A 144 -1.13 -5.70 -0.63
N ALA A 145 -1.08 -4.42 -0.31
CA ALA A 145 -0.06 -3.48 -0.75
C ALA A 145 0.22 -2.49 0.38
N THR A 146 1.29 -1.72 0.25
CA THR A 146 1.62 -0.66 1.21
C THR A 146 1.40 0.71 0.58
N PHE A 147 0.63 1.57 1.23
CA PHE A 147 0.42 2.95 0.80
C PHE A 147 1.20 3.90 1.71
N PHE A 148 2.17 4.62 1.17
CA PHE A 148 2.87 5.69 1.88
C PHE A 148 2.12 6.99 1.65
N VAL A 149 1.39 7.40 2.68
CA VAL A 149 0.38 8.46 2.59
C VAL A 149 0.96 9.81 3.00
N VAL A 150 0.66 10.84 2.22
CA VAL A 150 0.95 12.24 2.59
C VAL A 150 -0.14 12.76 3.51
N GLY A 151 0.23 13.32 4.67
CA GLY A 151 -0.73 13.76 5.69
C GLY A 151 -1.78 14.76 5.19
N ARG A 152 -1.38 15.75 4.39
CA ARG A 152 -2.31 16.70 3.77
C ARG A 152 -3.33 16.02 2.85
N GLN A 153 -2.92 14.97 2.15
CA GLN A 153 -3.83 14.21 1.27
C GLN A 153 -4.78 13.32 2.06
N ALA A 154 -4.31 12.74 3.16
CA ALA A 154 -5.17 12.04 4.11
C ALA A 154 -6.32 12.93 4.59
N GLU A 155 -6.05 14.19 4.97
CA GLU A 155 -7.10 15.12 5.42
C GLU A 155 -8.09 15.51 4.32
N LYS A 156 -7.63 15.60 3.07
CA LYS A 156 -8.49 15.92 1.93
C LYS A 156 -9.37 14.76 1.49
N HIS A 157 -8.90 13.53 1.65
CA HIS A 157 -9.58 12.31 1.18
C HIS A 157 -9.75 11.26 2.30
N PRO A 158 -10.41 11.62 3.42
CA PRO A 158 -10.49 10.75 4.59
C PRO A 158 -11.29 9.46 4.33
N GLU A 159 -12.26 9.49 3.42
CA GLU A 159 -13.01 8.31 2.99
C GLU A 159 -12.13 7.31 2.23
N VAL A 160 -11.23 7.80 1.38
CA VAL A 160 -10.31 6.93 0.62
C VAL A 160 -9.26 6.35 1.54
N LEU A 161 -8.71 7.14 2.47
CA LEU A 161 -7.77 6.61 3.48
C LEU A 161 -8.42 5.54 4.36
N ARG A 162 -9.66 5.75 4.79
CA ARG A 162 -10.40 4.73 5.56
C ARG A 162 -10.57 3.45 4.76
N ARG A 163 -10.88 3.56 3.46
CA ARG A 163 -10.97 2.42 2.56
C ARG A 163 -9.65 1.65 2.45
N ILE A 164 -8.51 2.34 2.35
CA ILE A 164 -7.18 1.69 2.35
C ILE A 164 -7.02 0.81 3.61
N ALA A 165 -7.39 1.34 4.79
CA ALA A 165 -7.30 0.62 6.05
C ALA A 165 -8.30 -0.55 6.14
N GLU A 166 -9.57 -0.32 5.79
CA GLU A 166 -10.65 -1.33 5.85
C GLU A 166 -10.43 -2.49 4.89
N GLU A 167 -9.79 -2.25 3.74
CA GLU A 167 -9.41 -3.30 2.79
C GLU A 167 -8.12 -4.04 3.21
N GLY A 168 -7.52 -3.69 4.34
CA GLY A 168 -6.41 -4.43 4.95
C GLY A 168 -5.05 -4.16 4.31
N HIS A 169 -4.87 -3.00 3.67
CA HIS A 169 -3.57 -2.56 3.20
C HIS A 169 -2.74 -1.96 4.33
N LEU A 170 -1.41 -2.04 4.24
CA LEU A 170 -0.53 -1.38 5.18
C LEU A 170 -0.47 0.12 4.85
N ILE A 171 -0.58 0.96 5.87
CA ILE A 171 -0.43 2.42 5.72
C ILE A 171 0.89 2.85 6.36
N GLY A 172 1.77 3.42 5.55
CA GLY A 172 2.96 4.12 5.97
C GLY A 172 2.78 5.64 5.89
N ASN A 173 3.65 6.38 6.55
CA ASN A 173 3.69 7.84 6.50
C ASN A 173 4.71 8.30 5.43
N HIS A 174 4.30 9.26 4.59
CA HIS A 174 5.11 9.87 3.54
C HIS A 174 5.30 11.37 3.72
N SER A 175 5.53 11.81 4.96
CA SER A 175 5.58 13.21 5.42
C SER A 175 4.21 13.90 5.47
N TRP A 176 4.18 15.09 6.07
CA TRP A 176 2.98 15.90 6.13
C TRP A 176 2.59 16.52 4.77
N ASP A 177 3.55 17.13 4.08
CA ASP A 177 3.29 17.95 2.87
C ASP A 177 4.25 17.64 1.72
N HIS A 178 4.82 16.44 1.70
CA HIS A 178 5.77 15.97 0.68
C HIS A 178 7.02 16.87 0.53
N ALA A 179 7.45 17.49 1.63
CA ALA A 179 8.64 18.34 1.64
C ALA A 179 9.91 17.49 1.51
N ASN A 180 10.97 18.05 0.91
CA ASN A 180 12.28 17.43 0.95
C ASN A 180 12.90 17.54 2.36
N LEU A 181 12.63 16.54 3.19
CA LEU A 181 13.06 16.47 4.60
C LEU A 181 14.58 16.49 4.76
N SER A 182 15.35 16.13 3.72
CA SER A 182 16.82 16.14 3.77
C SER A 182 17.40 17.54 3.95
N LYS A 183 16.58 18.59 3.72
CA LYS A 183 16.95 20.01 3.85
C LYS A 183 16.53 20.64 5.17
N LEU A 184 15.88 19.86 6.05
CA LEU A 184 15.31 20.35 7.30
C LEU A 184 16.20 19.97 8.49
N SER A 185 16.01 20.70 9.60
CA SER A 185 16.57 20.31 10.90
C SER A 185 15.85 19.08 11.45
N GLU A 186 16.51 18.33 12.32
CA GLU A 186 15.94 17.14 12.96
C GLU A 186 14.62 17.42 13.71
N ALA A 187 14.53 18.56 14.40
CA ALA A 187 13.30 18.98 15.08
C ALA A 187 12.14 19.24 14.10
N GLN A 188 12.42 19.85 12.95
CA GLN A 188 11.41 20.05 11.89
C GLN A 188 10.97 18.72 11.27
N ILE A 189 11.89 17.78 11.07
CA ILE A 189 11.59 16.44 10.56
C ILE A 189 10.68 15.69 11.54
N LEU A 190 11.00 15.71 12.84
CA LEU A 190 10.16 15.09 13.87
C LEU A 190 8.75 15.68 13.91
N ALA A 191 8.64 17.01 13.81
CA ALA A 191 7.35 17.69 13.77
C ALA A 191 6.53 17.34 12.51
N ASP A 192 7.18 17.27 11.36
CA ASP A 192 6.54 16.90 10.08
C ASP A 192 6.00 15.46 10.12
N ILE A 193 6.82 14.50 10.56
CA ILE A 193 6.41 13.10 10.71
C ILE A 193 5.24 12.99 11.70
N ALA A 194 5.33 13.68 12.84
CA ALA A 194 4.26 13.67 13.84
C ALA A 194 2.94 14.24 13.33
N ALA A 195 2.99 15.30 12.50
CA ALA A 195 1.80 15.86 11.86
C ALA A 195 1.15 14.87 10.89
N GLY A 196 1.94 14.19 10.04
CA GLY A 196 1.45 13.12 9.18
C GLY A 196 0.84 11.95 9.98
N ASP A 197 1.50 11.54 11.06
CA ASP A 197 1.05 10.45 11.93
C ASP A 197 -0.30 10.77 12.61
N GLU A 198 -0.49 12.01 13.07
CA GLU A 198 -1.76 12.47 13.65
C GLU A 198 -2.88 12.46 12.63
N ALA A 199 -2.64 13.02 11.43
CA ALA A 199 -3.64 13.07 10.38
C ALA A 199 -4.12 11.68 9.98
N ILE A 200 -3.20 10.75 9.78
CA ILE A 200 -3.53 9.35 9.46
C ILE A 200 -4.30 8.70 10.61
N ARG A 201 -3.75 8.78 11.84
CA ARG A 201 -4.36 8.15 13.04
C ARG A 201 -5.78 8.63 13.31
N LYS A 202 -6.04 9.92 13.13
CA LYS A 202 -7.37 10.51 13.35
C LYS A 202 -8.44 9.89 12.44
N ILE A 203 -8.05 9.43 11.25
CA ILE A 203 -8.97 8.91 10.23
C ILE A 203 -9.09 7.39 10.32
N THR A 204 -7.98 6.68 10.52
CA THR A 204 -7.91 5.21 10.52
C THR A 204 -8.10 4.61 11.91
N GLY A 205 -7.92 5.40 12.97
CA GLY A 205 -7.89 4.93 14.36
C GLY A 205 -6.56 4.28 14.78
N THR A 206 -5.59 4.15 13.87
CA THR A 206 -4.29 3.51 14.12
C THR A 206 -3.15 4.39 13.60
N ALA A 207 -2.04 4.43 14.34
CA ALA A 207 -0.85 5.09 13.84
C ALA A 207 -0.30 4.34 12.60
N PRO A 208 0.24 5.05 11.59
CA PRO A 208 0.87 4.41 10.45
C PRO A 208 2.10 3.59 10.89
N GLY A 209 2.44 2.58 10.10
CA GLY A 209 3.53 1.64 10.36
C GLY A 209 4.89 2.19 9.93
N PRO A 210 5.38 1.88 8.72
CA PRO A 210 6.68 2.35 8.24
C PRO A 210 6.64 3.82 7.77
N PHE A 211 7.82 4.41 7.60
CA PHE A 211 8.00 5.71 6.97
C PHE A 211 8.79 5.56 5.67
N ARG A 212 8.44 6.34 4.65
CA ARG A 212 9.25 6.53 3.45
C ARG A 212 9.49 8.02 3.27
N ALA A 213 10.75 8.41 3.03
CA ALA A 213 11.09 9.81 2.82
C ALA A 213 10.70 10.25 1.40
N PRO A 214 10.03 11.40 1.22
CA PRO A 214 9.81 12.01 -0.09
C PRO A 214 11.08 12.05 -0.93
N TYR A 215 10.94 11.75 -2.22
CA TYR A 215 12.05 11.70 -3.20
C TYR A 215 13.15 10.66 -2.88
N GLY A 216 12.96 9.78 -1.88
CA GLY A 216 14.03 8.94 -1.34
C GLY A 216 15.15 9.74 -0.64
N ALA A 217 14.90 11.00 -0.28
CA ALA A 217 15.93 11.91 0.19
C ALA A 217 16.23 11.72 1.69
N VAL A 218 17.16 10.81 1.99
CA VAL A 218 17.49 10.40 3.37
C VAL A 218 18.82 11.02 3.82
N SER A 219 18.76 12.11 4.59
CA SER A 219 19.94 12.70 5.25
C SER A 219 20.25 12.03 6.60
N PRO A 220 21.43 12.27 7.21
CA PRO A 220 21.71 11.82 8.58
C PRO A 220 20.69 12.34 9.60
N ALA A 221 20.13 13.53 9.40
CA ALA A 221 19.08 14.07 10.28
C ALA A 221 17.77 13.28 10.15
N VAL A 222 17.39 12.87 8.93
CA VAL A 222 16.23 11.99 8.72
C VAL A 222 16.43 10.66 9.43
N ARG A 223 17.62 10.04 9.32
CA ARG A 223 17.90 8.76 10.00
C ARG A 223 17.78 8.88 11.52
N ARG A 224 18.40 9.89 12.13
CA ARG A 224 18.31 10.10 13.59
C ARG A 224 16.90 10.38 14.08
N ALA A 225 16.11 11.14 13.30
CA ALA A 225 14.71 11.36 13.62
C ALA A 225 13.92 10.04 13.62
N LEU A 226 14.11 9.19 12.61
CA LEU A 226 13.44 7.88 12.52
C LEU A 226 13.93 6.90 13.60
N GLU A 227 15.22 6.91 13.93
CA GLU A 227 15.77 6.13 15.05
C GLU A 227 15.15 6.58 16.39
N THR A 228 15.02 7.89 16.61
CA THR A 228 14.37 8.46 17.81
C THR A 228 12.92 8.02 17.92
N LEU A 229 12.22 7.91 16.78
CA LEU A 229 10.83 7.47 16.72
C LEU A 229 10.68 5.93 16.73
N GLY A 230 11.78 5.17 16.64
CA GLY A 230 11.73 3.72 16.44
C GLY A 230 11.02 3.32 15.14
N ARG A 231 11.06 4.17 14.12
CA ARG A 231 10.25 4.07 12.90
C ARG A 231 11.05 3.38 11.78
N PRO A 232 10.58 2.25 11.22
CA PRO A 232 11.23 1.62 10.07
C PRO A 232 11.22 2.54 8.85
N LEU A 233 12.39 2.73 8.24
CA LEU A 233 12.54 3.42 6.97
C LEU A 233 12.45 2.41 5.82
N VAL A 234 11.51 2.60 4.91
CA VAL A 234 11.30 1.69 3.77
C VAL A 234 11.66 2.37 2.45
N GLY A 235 12.66 1.83 1.75
CA GLY A 235 13.03 2.22 0.38
C GLY A 235 12.30 1.38 -0.68
N TRP A 236 12.92 1.24 -1.85
CA TRP A 236 12.46 0.36 -2.92
C TRP A 236 13.65 -0.26 -3.65
N THR A 237 13.41 -1.35 -4.38
CA THR A 237 14.41 -2.04 -5.21
C THR A 237 14.12 -1.90 -6.70
N VAL A 238 12.86 -1.62 -7.07
CA VAL A 238 12.44 -1.38 -8.45
C VAL A 238 11.65 -0.06 -8.50
N ASP A 239 12.11 0.87 -9.34
CA ASP A 239 11.43 2.15 -9.61
C ASP A 239 10.79 2.09 -11.00
N THR A 240 9.46 2.13 -11.05
CA THR A 240 8.69 2.09 -12.30
C THR A 240 8.78 3.39 -13.11
N ARG A 241 9.18 4.48 -12.45
CA ARG A 241 9.13 5.85 -12.99
C ARG A 241 7.76 6.22 -13.55
N ASP A 242 6.69 5.61 -13.06
CA ASP A 242 5.31 5.82 -13.51
C ASP A 242 4.90 7.31 -13.47
N TRP A 243 5.35 8.04 -12.46
CA TRP A 243 5.20 9.49 -12.32
C TRP A 243 5.74 10.30 -13.50
N ALA A 244 6.68 9.76 -14.28
CA ALA A 244 7.26 10.41 -15.46
C ALA A 244 6.45 10.18 -16.75
N GLY A 245 5.36 9.42 -16.68
CA GLY A 245 4.56 9.04 -17.84
C GLY A 245 5.10 7.81 -18.59
N THR A 246 5.86 6.94 -17.92
CA THR A 246 6.32 5.66 -18.49
C THR A 246 5.13 4.85 -19.01
N PRO A 247 5.16 4.33 -20.25
CA PRO A 247 4.07 3.49 -20.78
C PRO A 247 3.78 2.27 -19.90
N ALA A 248 2.52 1.84 -19.85
CA ALA A 248 2.06 0.76 -18.98
C ALA A 248 2.82 -0.57 -19.22
N GLU A 249 3.10 -0.88 -20.48
CA GLU A 249 3.89 -2.04 -20.88
C GLU A 249 5.34 -1.98 -20.39
N GLU A 250 5.96 -0.79 -20.41
CA GLU A 250 7.31 -0.59 -19.91
C GLU A 250 7.36 -0.67 -18.37
N ILE A 251 6.31 -0.19 -17.67
CA ILE A 251 6.16 -0.38 -16.22
C ILE A 251 6.13 -1.87 -15.89
N ARG A 252 5.24 -2.64 -16.54
CA ARG A 252 5.12 -4.10 -16.34
C ARG A 252 6.46 -4.80 -16.60
N ASP A 253 7.12 -4.46 -17.70
CA ASP A 253 8.36 -5.10 -18.13
C ASP A 253 9.54 -4.75 -17.21
N CYS A 254 9.61 -3.51 -16.74
CA CYS A 254 10.58 -3.09 -15.73
C CYS A 254 10.44 -3.94 -14.46
N VAL A 255 9.22 -4.11 -13.97
CA VAL A 255 8.96 -4.86 -12.74
C VAL A 255 9.21 -6.35 -12.91
N THR A 256 8.63 -6.98 -13.91
CA THR A 256 8.76 -8.44 -14.12
C THR A 256 10.20 -8.88 -14.38
N ARG A 257 11.02 -8.05 -15.04
CA ARG A 257 12.44 -8.36 -15.29
C ARG A 257 13.36 -7.97 -14.12
N GLY A 258 13.03 -6.88 -13.41
CA GLY A 258 13.87 -6.31 -12.37
C GLY A 258 13.64 -6.88 -10.97
N LEU A 259 12.45 -7.42 -10.70
CA LEU A 259 12.06 -7.85 -9.37
C LEU A 259 12.74 -9.16 -8.98
N GLN A 260 13.30 -9.16 -7.76
CA GLN A 260 13.86 -10.34 -7.10
C GLN A 260 13.04 -10.68 -5.84
N PRO A 261 13.12 -11.91 -5.30
CA PRO A 261 12.54 -12.24 -4.00
C PRO A 261 13.00 -11.25 -2.91
N GLY A 262 12.06 -10.74 -2.12
CA GLY A 262 12.28 -9.67 -1.15
C GLY A 262 12.17 -8.24 -1.74
N GLY A 263 11.87 -8.12 -3.04
CA GLY A 263 11.83 -6.83 -3.73
C GLY A 263 10.63 -5.97 -3.37
N ILE A 264 10.82 -4.65 -3.47
CA ILE A 264 9.82 -3.61 -3.20
C ILE A 264 9.69 -2.74 -4.45
N VAL A 265 8.48 -2.66 -5.00
CA VAL A 265 8.15 -1.88 -6.20
C VAL A 265 7.63 -0.51 -5.80
N LEU A 266 8.25 0.56 -6.29
CA LEU A 266 7.77 1.94 -6.16
C LEU A 266 6.85 2.31 -7.33
N MET A 267 5.63 2.72 -6.98
CA MET A 267 4.62 3.34 -7.84
C MET A 267 3.96 4.51 -7.08
N HIS A 268 3.08 5.24 -7.74
CA HIS A 268 2.36 6.37 -7.15
C HIS A 268 0.85 6.16 -7.26
N SER A 269 0.11 6.74 -6.31
CA SER A 269 -1.36 6.73 -6.27
C SER A 269 -1.98 8.13 -6.35
N PHE A 270 -1.14 9.17 -6.39
CA PHE A 270 -1.52 10.56 -6.63
C PHE A 270 -0.36 11.31 -7.30
N GLY A 271 -0.67 12.39 -8.00
CA GLY A 271 0.32 13.26 -8.63
C GLY A 271 0.71 12.82 -10.05
N GLY A 272 2.02 12.67 -10.28
CA GLY A 272 2.60 12.49 -11.61
C GLY A 272 2.90 13.82 -12.32
N ARG A 273 3.93 13.84 -13.17
CA ARG A 273 4.46 15.05 -13.82
C ARG A 273 3.43 15.80 -14.66
N SER A 274 2.49 15.07 -15.25
CA SER A 274 1.38 15.62 -16.05
C SER A 274 0.04 15.58 -15.30
N GLY A 275 0.04 15.33 -13.99
CA GLY A 275 -1.17 15.09 -13.21
C GLY A 275 -1.90 13.80 -13.60
N SER A 276 -1.18 12.83 -14.17
CA SER A 276 -1.74 11.56 -14.62
C SER A 276 -0.91 10.36 -14.15
N LEU A 277 -1.61 9.37 -13.62
CA LEU A 277 -1.11 8.03 -13.28
C LEU A 277 -1.97 6.94 -13.94
N GLY A 278 -2.60 7.26 -15.07
CA GLY A 278 -3.40 6.30 -15.83
C GLY A 278 -2.57 5.09 -16.28
N ASN A 279 -1.29 5.30 -16.55
CA ASN A 279 -0.30 4.26 -16.85
C ASN A 279 -0.09 3.27 -15.71
N THR A 280 -0.07 3.73 -14.45
CA THR A 280 0.00 2.84 -13.27
C THR A 280 -1.25 1.97 -13.19
N VAL A 281 -2.43 2.57 -13.33
CA VAL A 281 -3.72 1.85 -13.30
C VAL A 281 -3.80 0.83 -14.44
N GLU A 282 -3.32 1.17 -15.63
CA GLU A 282 -3.31 0.28 -16.81
C GLU A 282 -2.31 -0.87 -16.67
N ALA A 283 -1.12 -0.63 -16.11
CA ALA A 283 -0.09 -1.65 -15.96
C ALA A 283 -0.44 -2.69 -14.88
N LEU A 284 -1.09 -2.24 -13.79
CA LEU A 284 -1.22 -2.98 -12.55
C LEU A 284 -1.86 -4.38 -12.70
N PRO A 285 -2.97 -4.60 -13.44
CA PRO A 285 -3.57 -5.92 -13.57
C PRO A 285 -2.61 -6.95 -14.18
N SER A 286 -2.06 -6.63 -15.35
CA SER A 286 -1.15 -7.53 -16.07
C SER A 286 0.16 -7.77 -15.33
N MET A 287 0.64 -6.77 -14.58
CA MET A 287 1.82 -6.89 -13.74
C MET A 287 1.58 -7.83 -12.56
N ILE A 288 0.45 -7.72 -11.87
CA ILE A 288 0.10 -8.62 -10.76
C ILE A 288 -0.03 -10.06 -11.28
N GLU A 289 -0.72 -10.27 -12.40
CA GLU A 289 -0.89 -11.59 -13.01
C GLU A 289 0.45 -12.22 -13.38
N ALA A 290 1.37 -11.46 -13.99
CA ALA A 290 2.69 -11.93 -14.36
C ALA A 290 3.51 -12.34 -13.12
N LEU A 291 3.54 -11.49 -12.08
CA LEU A 291 4.27 -11.78 -10.84
C LEU A 291 3.71 -13.03 -10.13
N GLN A 292 2.40 -13.14 -10.01
CA GLN A 292 1.76 -14.32 -9.43
C GLN A 292 2.02 -15.59 -10.27
N GLY A 293 2.00 -15.47 -11.60
CA GLY A 293 2.35 -16.54 -12.54
C GLY A 293 3.81 -17.02 -12.38
N ASP A 294 4.72 -16.10 -12.06
CA ASP A 294 6.14 -16.39 -11.76
C ASP A 294 6.38 -16.92 -10.34
N GLY A 295 5.31 -17.10 -9.57
CA GLY A 295 5.32 -17.69 -8.22
C GLY A 295 5.54 -16.69 -7.09
N TYR A 296 5.40 -15.38 -7.35
CA TYR A 296 5.45 -14.38 -6.28
C TYR A 296 4.16 -14.38 -5.44
N THR A 297 4.32 -14.34 -4.13
CA THR A 297 3.29 -13.90 -3.19
C THR A 297 3.47 -12.40 -2.94
N LEU A 298 2.46 -11.61 -3.28
CA LEU A 298 2.47 -10.17 -3.06
C LEU A 298 1.96 -9.85 -1.65
N VAL A 299 2.80 -9.22 -0.84
CA VAL A 299 2.62 -9.00 0.59
C VAL A 299 2.79 -7.51 0.94
N THR A 300 2.43 -7.11 2.16
CA THR A 300 2.75 -5.77 2.65
C THR A 300 4.23 -5.65 3.00
N ALA A 301 4.75 -4.42 3.06
CA ALA A 301 6.19 -4.18 3.23
C ALA A 301 6.75 -4.66 4.58
N ASP A 302 5.89 -4.79 5.60
CA ASP A 302 6.23 -5.33 6.93
C ASP A 302 6.22 -6.87 6.99
N GLU A 303 5.77 -7.54 5.93
CA GLU A 303 5.76 -9.01 5.80
C GLU A 303 6.96 -9.57 4.98
N LEU A 304 7.86 -8.68 4.54
CA LEU A 304 9.10 -9.01 3.83
C LEU A 304 10.26 -9.36 4.77
#